data_AF-A0AAN8IXQ2-F1
#
_entry.id   AF-A0AAN8IXQ2-F1
#
_cell.length_a   1.000
_cell.length_b   1.000
_cell.length_c   1.000
_cell.angle_alpha   90.00
_cell.angle_beta   90.00
_cell.angle_gamma   90.00
#
_symmetry.space_group_name_H-M   'P 1'
#
loop_
_entity.id
_entity.type
_entity.pdbx_description
1 polymer ?
#
loop_
_entity_poly.entity_id
_entity_poly.type
_entity_poly.pdbx_seq_one_letter_code
_entity_poly.pdbx_strand_id
1 'polypeptide(L)'
;MVEGSDGSMEEKVINEEYKIWKKNTPFLYDMVMTHALEWPSLTVQWLPDIQKAENGDYTTQRLILGTHTSDEQNHLLISKIQLPTDDAQFDASRYDTEKGEFGGFGAITGKVETEIKINHDGEVNRARYMPQNPVIIATKSPKAEVFVFDYTKHSSVPKDNQCKPQLRLRGHTKEGYGLSWNPNKQGYILSASDDMTVCLWDVQANEISSGYLDAKTIFKGHTQVVEDVAWHVLHEAVFGSVGDDHKLMIWDIRGNQPAHTV
;
A
#
# COMPACT_ATOMS: atom_id res chain seq x y z
N MET A 1 35.71 17.93 2.38
CA MET A 1 34.57 18.83 2.66
C MET A 1 34.05 19.41 1.35
N VAL A 2 33.32 18.61 0.57
CA VAL A 2 32.56 19.04 -0.64
C VAL A 2 31.32 18.15 -0.77
N GLU A 3 30.53 18.00 0.29
CA GLU A 3 29.26 17.24 0.25
C GLU A 3 28.04 18.12 0.58
N GLY A 4 28.24 19.40 0.94
CA GLY A 4 27.15 20.30 1.36
C GLY A 4 26.57 21.20 0.28
N SER A 5 27.13 21.22 -0.94
CA SER A 5 26.68 22.16 -2.00
C SER A 5 25.68 21.56 -2.98
N ASP A 6 25.69 20.25 -3.19
CA ASP A 6 24.89 19.58 -4.22
C ASP A 6 23.42 19.45 -3.78
N GLY A 7 23.18 18.95 -2.57
CA GLY A 7 21.82 18.83 -2.03
C GLY A 7 21.09 20.17 -1.86
N SER A 8 21.81 21.25 -1.57
CA SER A 8 21.22 22.60 -1.50
C SER A 8 20.82 23.14 -2.88
N MET A 9 21.53 22.74 -3.94
CA MET A 9 21.19 23.11 -5.31
C MET A 9 19.98 22.32 -5.80
N GLU A 10 19.95 21.01 -5.54
CA GLU A 10 18.83 20.15 -5.87
C GLU A 10 17.53 20.61 -5.18
N GLU A 11 17.57 20.89 -3.88
CA GLU A 11 16.41 21.38 -3.13
C GLU A 11 15.86 22.71 -3.71
N LYS A 12 16.74 23.60 -4.17
CA LYS A 12 16.32 24.85 -4.83
C LYS A 12 15.62 24.57 -6.15
N VAL A 13 16.14 23.65 -6.95
CA VAL A 13 15.53 23.25 -8.23
C VAL A 13 14.14 22.66 -7.97
N ILE A 14 14.02 21.71 -7.04
CA ILE A 14 12.74 21.09 -6.66
C ILE A 14 11.73 22.16 -6.23
N ASN A 15 12.15 23.11 -5.39
CA ASN A 15 11.27 24.17 -4.91
C ASN A 15 10.81 25.12 -6.03
N GLU A 16 11.67 25.46 -7.00
CA GLU A 16 11.30 26.30 -8.13
C GLU A 16 10.37 25.55 -9.11
N GLU A 17 10.66 24.29 -9.43
CA GLU A 17 9.80 23.45 -10.27
C GLU A 17 8.42 23.25 -9.62
N TYR A 18 8.37 23.00 -8.31
CA TYR A 18 7.11 22.88 -7.57
C TYR A 18 6.27 24.16 -7.66
N LYS A 19 6.87 25.35 -7.52
CA LYS A 19 6.15 26.63 -7.65
C LYS A 19 5.61 26.83 -9.08
N ILE A 20 6.38 26.45 -10.09
CA ILE A 20 5.95 26.54 -11.49
C ILE A 20 4.79 25.57 -11.73
N TRP A 21 4.93 24.31 -11.31
CA TRP A 21 3.85 23.31 -11.39
C TRP A 21 2.59 23.82 -10.69
N LYS A 22 2.70 24.36 -9.47
CA LYS A 22 1.57 24.85 -8.69
C LYS A 22 0.81 25.99 -9.37
N LYS A 23 1.51 26.90 -10.05
CA LYS A 23 0.86 27.96 -10.85
C LYS A 23 0.08 27.41 -12.04
N ASN A 24 0.49 26.25 -12.55
CA ASN A 24 -0.10 25.62 -13.73
C ASN A 24 -1.20 24.60 -13.39
N THR A 25 -1.39 24.22 -12.12
CA THR A 25 -2.37 23.18 -11.75
C THR A 25 -3.80 23.45 -12.25
N PRO A 26 -4.33 24.69 -12.28
CA PRO A 26 -5.68 24.94 -12.80
C PRO A 26 -5.86 24.65 -14.30
N PHE A 27 -4.76 24.55 -15.06
CA PHE A 27 -4.78 24.22 -16.49
C PHE A 27 -4.44 22.76 -16.77
N LEU A 28 -3.87 22.06 -15.78
CA LEU A 28 -3.34 20.70 -15.94
C LEU A 28 -4.28 19.63 -15.36
N TYR A 29 -5.09 19.98 -14.37
CA TYR A 29 -5.91 19.03 -13.64
C TYR A 29 -7.32 19.57 -13.41
N ASP A 30 -8.30 18.69 -13.54
CA ASP A 30 -9.66 18.99 -13.08
C ASP A 30 -9.73 19.00 -11.54
N MET A 31 -8.87 18.23 -10.86
CA MET A 31 -8.82 18.15 -9.40
C MET A 31 -7.39 17.91 -8.89
N VAL A 32 -6.99 18.67 -7.87
CA VAL A 32 -5.78 18.43 -7.08
C VAL A 32 -6.14 18.43 -5.60
N MET A 33 -5.75 17.38 -4.90
CA MET A 33 -5.92 17.27 -3.45
C MET A 33 -4.58 17.02 -2.79
N THR A 34 -4.05 18.04 -2.12
CA THR A 34 -2.83 17.91 -1.30
C THR A 34 -3.21 17.80 0.16
N HIS A 35 -2.63 16.79 0.84
CA HIS A 35 -2.79 16.55 2.26
C HIS A 35 -1.44 16.10 2.85
N ALA A 36 -1.00 16.78 3.90
CA ALA A 36 0.21 16.41 4.64
C ALA A 36 -0.16 15.37 5.71
N LEU A 37 0.40 14.16 5.59
CA LEU A 37 0.25 13.11 6.61
C LEU A 37 1.14 13.41 7.82
N GLU A 38 0.75 12.88 8.98
CA GLU A 38 1.54 12.95 10.22
C GLU A 38 2.91 12.26 10.04
N TRP A 39 2.90 11.08 9.42
CA TRP A 39 4.10 10.30 9.08
C TRP A 39 4.06 9.90 7.60
N PRO A 40 5.23 9.76 6.95
CA PRO A 40 5.31 9.25 5.59
C PRO A 40 4.67 7.87 5.44
N SER A 41 4.14 7.59 4.25
CA SER A 41 3.58 6.29 3.89
C SER A 41 4.36 5.65 2.77
N LEU A 42 4.88 4.44 3.00
CA LEU A 42 5.56 3.64 1.97
C LEU A 42 4.56 2.87 1.09
N THR A 43 3.27 2.89 1.44
CA THR A 43 2.23 2.15 0.75
C THR A 43 0.97 2.99 0.57
N VAL A 44 0.34 2.83 -0.59
CA VAL A 44 -0.99 3.36 -0.87
C VAL A 44 -1.78 2.35 -1.70
N GLN A 45 -3.03 2.11 -1.36
CA GLN A 45 -3.96 1.34 -2.18
C GLN A 45 -5.40 1.78 -1.91
N TRP A 46 -6.18 2.03 -2.96
CA TRP A 46 -7.62 2.21 -2.83
C TRP A 46 -8.31 0.92 -2.38
N LEU A 47 -9.18 1.01 -1.39
CA LEU A 47 -10.19 -0.01 -1.15
C LEU A 47 -11.27 0.09 -2.25
N PRO A 48 -11.90 -1.04 -2.63
CA PRO A 48 -12.82 -1.06 -3.76
C PRO A 48 -14.21 -0.47 -3.45
N ASP A 49 -14.54 -0.20 -2.18
CA ASP A 49 -15.83 0.34 -1.81
C ASP A 49 -15.95 1.84 -2.06
N ILE A 50 -17.08 2.24 -2.65
CA ILE A 50 -17.44 3.62 -2.95
C ILE A 50 -18.83 3.88 -2.39
N GLN A 51 -18.95 4.87 -1.51
CA GLN A 51 -20.23 5.28 -0.92
C GLN A 51 -20.62 6.65 -1.49
N LYS A 52 -21.70 6.72 -2.28
CA LYS A 52 -22.21 8.00 -2.79
C LYS A 52 -22.95 8.76 -1.69
N ALA A 53 -22.74 10.06 -1.60
CA ALA A 53 -23.49 10.94 -0.71
C ALA A 53 -24.95 11.05 -1.17
N GLU A 54 -25.88 11.30 -0.24
CA GLU A 54 -27.32 11.38 -0.54
C GLU A 54 -27.68 12.51 -1.51
N ASN A 55 -26.97 13.63 -1.45
CA ASN A 55 -27.09 14.75 -2.37
C ASN A 55 -26.44 14.50 -3.74
N GLY A 56 -25.64 13.44 -3.88
CA GLY A 56 -24.93 13.11 -5.12
C GLY A 56 -23.65 13.90 -5.38
N ASP A 57 -23.33 14.91 -4.57
CA ASP A 57 -22.22 15.84 -4.82
C ASP A 57 -20.83 15.21 -4.63
N TYR A 58 -20.72 14.12 -3.87
CA TYR A 58 -19.46 13.45 -3.61
C TYR A 58 -19.59 11.96 -3.36
N THR A 59 -18.46 11.28 -3.45
CA THR A 59 -18.26 9.91 -3.01
C THR A 59 -17.31 9.88 -1.83
N THR A 60 -17.61 9.04 -0.85
CA THR A 60 -16.68 8.60 0.18
C THR A 60 -15.98 7.36 -0.33
N GLN A 61 -14.65 7.43 -0.39
CA GLN A 61 -13.78 6.31 -0.73
C GLN A 61 -12.72 6.14 0.36
N ARG A 62 -12.03 5.00 0.37
CA ARG A 62 -11.06 4.66 1.42
C ARG A 62 -9.72 4.23 0.84
N LEU A 63 -8.65 4.61 1.51
CA LEU A 63 -7.27 4.30 1.20
C LEU A 63 -6.65 3.46 2.32
N ILE A 64 -5.89 2.46 1.94
CA ILE A 64 -4.95 1.76 2.81
C ILE A 64 -3.64 2.52 2.76
N LEU A 65 -3.20 3.00 3.91
CA LEU A 65 -1.91 3.66 4.12
C LEU A 65 -1.17 2.95 5.24
N GLY A 66 0.10 3.26 5.41
CA GLY A 66 0.87 2.90 6.59
C GLY A 66 1.78 4.02 7.05
N THR A 67 2.42 3.86 8.21
CA THR A 67 3.41 4.82 8.69
C THR A 67 4.84 4.30 8.52
N HIS A 68 5.76 5.24 8.39
CA HIS A 68 7.20 5.07 8.58
C HIS A 68 7.66 6.15 9.56
N THR A 69 7.88 5.77 10.81
CA THR A 69 8.16 6.68 11.93
C THR A 69 9.65 6.71 12.29
N SER A 70 10.06 7.70 13.07
CA SER A 70 11.38 7.75 13.72
C SER A 70 11.29 7.21 15.16
N ASP A 71 11.19 5.88 15.30
CA ASP A 71 11.09 5.14 16.57
C ASP A 71 9.77 5.27 17.36
N GLU A 72 8.75 5.92 16.78
CA GLU A 72 7.39 5.90 17.35
C GLU A 72 6.60 4.65 16.93
N GLN A 73 5.49 4.37 17.63
CA GLN A 73 4.59 3.28 17.28
C GLN A 73 4.11 3.42 15.82
N ASN A 74 4.36 2.40 15.00
CA ASN A 74 3.90 2.35 13.62
C ASN A 74 2.46 1.83 13.50
N HIS A 75 1.79 2.17 12.41
CA HIS A 75 0.39 1.86 12.21
C HIS A 75 0.05 1.48 10.77
N LEU A 76 -0.82 0.49 10.61
CA LEU A 76 -1.64 0.30 9.42
C LEU A 76 -2.85 1.23 9.52
N LEU A 77 -3.10 2.00 8.48
CA LEU A 77 -4.11 3.05 8.44
C LEU A 77 -5.15 2.76 7.37
N ILE A 78 -6.42 2.98 7.69
CA ILE A 78 -7.50 3.08 6.72
C ILE A 78 -8.03 4.51 6.80
N SER A 79 -7.85 5.26 5.73
CA SER A 79 -8.18 6.68 5.67
C SER A 79 -9.32 6.90 4.69
N LYS A 80 -10.31 7.68 5.12
CA LYS A 80 -11.45 8.11 4.34
C LYS A 80 -11.10 9.39 3.58
N ILE A 81 -11.55 9.47 2.34
CA ILE A 81 -11.42 10.63 1.46
C ILE A 81 -12.76 10.87 0.77
N GLN A 82 -13.15 12.15 0.69
CA GLN A 82 -14.31 12.59 -0.07
C GLN A 82 -13.85 13.12 -1.42
N LEU A 83 -14.37 12.54 -2.49
CA LEU A 83 -14.08 12.94 -3.86
C LEU A 83 -15.35 13.46 -4.52
N PRO A 84 -15.32 14.61 -5.22
CA PRO A 84 -16.45 15.10 -5.99
C PRO A 84 -16.88 14.07 -7.05
N THR A 85 -18.17 14.05 -7.36
CA THR A 85 -18.71 13.30 -8.50
C THR A 85 -18.64 14.15 -9.77
N ASP A 86 -18.84 13.52 -10.93
CA ASP A 86 -18.93 14.23 -12.22
C ASP A 86 -20.12 15.21 -12.26
N ASP A 87 -21.15 14.97 -11.44
CA ASP A 87 -22.34 15.83 -11.32
C ASP A 87 -22.10 17.03 -10.37
N ALA A 88 -20.98 17.05 -9.64
CA ALA A 88 -20.66 18.11 -8.70
C ALA A 88 -20.35 19.42 -9.45
N GLN A 89 -20.96 20.51 -9.03
CA GLN A 89 -20.70 21.82 -9.63
C GLN A 89 -19.31 22.34 -9.20
N PHE A 90 -18.47 22.59 -10.20
CA PHE A 90 -17.20 23.28 -10.03
C PHE A 90 -17.42 24.79 -9.92
N ASP A 91 -17.00 25.38 -8.80
CA ASP A 91 -17.03 26.83 -8.59
C ASP A 91 -15.61 27.39 -8.72
N ALA A 92 -15.31 27.95 -9.90
CA ALA A 92 -14.04 28.60 -10.21
C ALA A 92 -13.76 29.85 -9.34
N SER A 93 -14.78 30.43 -8.70
CA SER A 93 -14.65 31.62 -7.87
C SER A 93 -14.25 31.33 -6.43
N ARG A 94 -14.36 30.06 -6.00
CA ARG A 94 -14.00 29.65 -4.64
C ARG A 94 -12.49 29.72 -4.45
N TYR A 95 -12.04 30.43 -3.42
CA TYR A 95 -10.64 30.51 -3.03
C TYR A 95 -10.42 29.79 -1.69
N ASP A 96 -9.56 28.77 -1.67
CA ASP A 96 -9.10 28.13 -0.44
C ASP A 96 -7.97 28.97 0.15
N THR A 97 -8.28 29.71 1.23
CA THR A 97 -7.31 30.57 1.92
C THR A 97 -6.19 29.81 2.63
N GLU A 98 -6.41 28.55 3.04
CA GLU A 98 -5.37 27.74 3.70
C GLU A 98 -4.38 27.20 2.66
N LYS A 99 -4.86 26.86 1.47
CA LYS A 99 -4.03 26.30 0.39
C LYS A 99 -3.54 27.33 -0.63
N GLY A 100 -4.14 28.52 -0.66
CA GLY A 100 -3.83 29.58 -1.62
C GLY A 100 -4.29 29.25 -3.05
N GLU A 101 -5.40 28.52 -3.20
CA GLU A 101 -5.86 27.94 -4.47
C GLU A 101 -7.20 28.52 -4.92
N PHE A 102 -7.38 28.75 -6.23
CA PHE A 102 -8.65 29.15 -6.85
C PHE A 102 -9.30 27.96 -7.54
N GLY A 103 -10.63 27.85 -7.41
CA GLY A 103 -11.45 26.78 -7.96
C GLY A 103 -11.65 25.61 -7.00
N GLY A 104 -12.86 25.05 -6.97
CA GLY A 104 -13.15 23.84 -6.19
C GLY A 104 -14.57 23.30 -6.41
N PHE A 105 -14.77 22.02 -6.13
CA PHE A 105 -16.07 21.36 -6.22
C PHE A 105 -16.83 21.50 -4.89
N GLY A 106 -17.71 22.49 -4.78
CA GLY A 106 -18.65 22.61 -3.65
C GLY A 106 -18.00 22.53 -2.25
N ALA A 107 -18.78 22.24 -1.21
CA ALA A 107 -18.39 22.25 0.22
C ALA A 107 -17.33 21.21 0.65
N ILE A 108 -16.77 20.43 -0.28
CA ILE A 108 -15.85 19.34 0.03
C ILE A 108 -14.49 19.93 0.34
N THR A 109 -14.14 19.97 1.63
CA THR A 109 -12.74 20.10 2.01
C THR A 109 -12.11 18.77 1.65
N GLY A 110 -11.13 18.78 0.75
CA GLY A 110 -10.41 17.59 0.31
C GLY A 110 -9.55 16.97 1.42
N LYS A 111 -10.16 16.64 2.55
CA LYS A 111 -9.54 16.23 3.79
C LYS A 111 -9.47 14.70 3.82
N VAL A 112 -8.27 14.19 4.00
CA VAL A 112 -8.03 12.78 4.29
C VAL A 112 -8.16 12.61 5.80
N GLU A 113 -9.07 11.75 6.24
CA GLU A 113 -9.32 11.49 7.65
C GLU A 113 -9.04 10.02 7.96
N THR A 114 -8.19 9.75 8.95
CA THR A 114 -7.92 8.37 9.39
C THR A 114 -9.13 7.81 10.12
N GLU A 115 -9.78 6.80 9.55
CA GLU A 115 -10.94 6.11 10.12
C GLU A 115 -10.51 5.00 11.07
N ILE A 116 -9.50 4.23 10.69
CA ILE A 116 -8.99 3.09 11.47
C ILE A 116 -7.47 3.18 11.55
N LYS A 117 -6.93 3.05 12.76
CA LYS A 117 -5.50 2.99 13.05
C LYS A 117 -5.22 1.69 13.81
N ILE A 118 -4.40 0.81 13.25
CA ILE A 118 -4.05 -0.50 13.84
C ILE A 118 -2.56 -0.49 14.15
N ASN A 119 -2.18 -0.83 15.38
CA ASN A 119 -0.76 -0.97 15.75
C ASN A 119 -0.07 -1.99 14.85
N HIS A 120 1.07 -1.59 14.31
CA HIS A 120 1.90 -2.39 13.44
C HIS A 120 3.32 -2.51 14.02
N ASP A 121 3.97 -3.63 13.77
CA ASP A 121 5.27 -3.96 14.35
C ASP A 121 6.38 -3.65 13.32
N GLY A 122 6.96 -2.46 13.45
CA GLY A 122 7.77 -1.81 12.43
C GLY A 122 6.93 -1.01 11.41
N GLU A 123 7.57 -0.27 10.53
CA GLU A 123 6.93 0.44 9.43
C GLU A 123 6.21 -0.51 8.46
N VAL A 124 5.29 0.05 7.68
CA VAL A 124 4.49 -0.72 6.72
C VAL A 124 5.10 -0.59 5.33
N ASN A 125 6.04 -1.48 4.98
CA ASN A 125 6.72 -1.48 3.68
C ASN A 125 5.74 -1.61 2.51
N ARG A 126 4.71 -2.44 2.66
CA ARG A 126 3.61 -2.61 1.69
C ARG A 126 2.37 -3.15 2.38
N ALA A 127 1.19 -2.65 2.01
CA ALA A 127 -0.11 -3.17 2.49
C ALA A 127 -1.05 -3.44 1.32
N ARG A 128 -1.66 -4.64 1.25
CA ARG A 128 -2.57 -5.02 0.16
C ARG A 128 -3.81 -5.74 0.67
N TYR A 129 -5.00 -5.34 0.20
CA TYR A 129 -6.23 -6.07 0.50
C TYR A 129 -6.38 -7.33 -0.35
N MET A 130 -7.07 -8.34 0.20
CA MET A 130 -7.44 -9.55 -0.52
C MET A 130 -8.64 -9.26 -1.45
N PRO A 131 -8.54 -9.45 -2.79
CA PRO A 131 -9.59 -9.07 -3.72
C PRO A 131 -10.97 -9.65 -3.43
N GLN A 132 -11.02 -10.89 -2.94
CA GLN A 132 -12.28 -11.60 -2.64
C GLN A 132 -12.88 -11.21 -1.28
N ASN A 133 -12.09 -10.59 -0.38
CA ASN A 133 -12.59 -10.01 0.86
C ASN A 133 -11.70 -8.83 1.28
N PRO A 134 -12.06 -7.59 0.86
CA PRO A 134 -11.23 -6.41 1.08
C PRO A 134 -11.03 -6.01 2.55
N VAL A 135 -11.77 -6.64 3.47
CA VAL A 135 -11.55 -6.48 4.91
C VAL A 135 -10.20 -7.05 5.37
N ILE A 136 -9.70 -8.05 4.64
CA ILE A 136 -8.43 -8.70 4.94
C ILE A 136 -7.30 -7.95 4.24
N ILE A 137 -6.33 -7.48 5.00
CA ILE A 137 -5.16 -6.74 4.52
C ILE A 137 -3.91 -7.50 4.96
N ALA A 138 -3.04 -7.84 4.02
CA ALA A 138 -1.70 -8.31 4.34
C ALA A 138 -0.70 -7.15 4.32
N THR A 139 0.32 -7.22 5.17
CA THR A 139 1.37 -6.21 5.25
C THR A 139 2.77 -6.82 5.31
N LYS A 140 3.71 -6.12 4.68
CA LYS A 140 5.15 -6.29 4.87
C LYS A 140 5.66 -5.29 5.90
N SER A 141 6.65 -5.70 6.68
CA SER A 141 7.37 -4.86 7.64
C SER A 141 8.87 -5.18 7.56
N PRO A 142 9.71 -4.49 8.35
CA PRO A 142 11.13 -4.85 8.50
C PRO A 142 11.37 -6.23 9.13
N LYS A 143 10.31 -6.92 9.54
CA LYS A 143 10.39 -8.30 10.04
C LYS A 143 10.30 -9.29 8.88
N ALA A 144 10.81 -10.49 9.12
CA ALA A 144 10.72 -11.58 8.15
C ALA A 144 9.28 -12.10 7.98
N GLU A 145 8.42 -11.92 8.98
CA GLU A 145 7.03 -12.35 8.92
C GLU A 145 6.19 -11.41 8.06
N VAL A 146 5.20 -11.95 7.35
CA VAL A 146 4.11 -11.16 6.74
C VAL A 146 2.95 -11.16 7.72
N PHE A 147 2.33 -10.00 7.96
CA PHE A 147 1.15 -9.93 8.83
C PHE A 147 -0.13 -9.93 8.02
N VAL A 148 -1.19 -10.51 8.57
CA VAL A 148 -2.55 -10.46 8.01
C VAL A 148 -3.48 -9.87 9.06
N PHE A 149 -4.17 -8.81 8.68
CA PHE A 149 -5.13 -8.07 9.48
C PHE A 149 -6.55 -8.21 8.91
N ASP A 150 -7.53 -8.35 9.78
CA ASP A 150 -8.95 -8.17 9.53
C ASP A 150 -9.34 -6.87 10.23
N TYR A 151 -9.39 -5.76 9.47
CA TYR A 151 -9.50 -4.45 10.10
C TYR A 151 -10.80 -4.25 10.89
N THR A 152 -11.84 -5.07 10.65
CA THR A 152 -13.11 -5.00 11.39
C THR A 152 -13.01 -5.59 12.81
N LYS A 153 -11.96 -6.37 13.09
CA LYS A 153 -11.69 -6.96 14.42
C LYS A 153 -10.82 -6.08 15.31
N HIS A 154 -10.46 -4.89 14.85
CA HIS A 154 -9.70 -3.90 15.60
C HIS A 154 -10.58 -2.71 15.97
N SER A 155 -10.32 -2.09 17.12
CA SER A 155 -10.90 -0.78 17.42
C SER A 155 -10.32 0.27 16.48
N SER A 156 -11.13 1.26 16.09
CA SER A 156 -10.70 2.37 15.22
C SER A 156 -9.50 3.14 15.79
N VAL A 157 -9.40 3.21 17.12
CA VAL A 157 -8.27 3.79 17.85
C VAL A 157 -7.57 2.70 18.67
N PRO A 158 -6.24 2.56 18.58
CA PRO A 158 -5.48 1.63 19.42
C PRO A 158 -5.62 1.94 20.91
N LYS A 159 -5.72 0.90 21.75
CA LYS A 159 -5.81 1.02 23.23
C LYS A 159 -4.50 0.76 23.95
N ASP A 160 -3.53 0.18 23.25
CA ASP A 160 -2.19 -0.16 23.71
C ASP A 160 -1.23 0.05 22.54
N ASN A 161 0.05 -0.34 22.69
CA ASN A 161 1.06 -0.31 21.64
C ASN A 161 1.43 -1.74 21.17
N GLN A 162 0.47 -2.68 21.20
CA GLN A 162 0.72 -4.06 20.80
C GLN A 162 0.15 -4.33 19.41
N CYS A 163 1.00 -4.87 18.53
CA CYS A 163 0.59 -5.37 17.22
C CYS A 163 -0.06 -6.76 17.37
N LYS A 164 -1.33 -6.88 16.95
CA LYS A 164 -2.16 -8.08 17.12
C LYS A 164 -2.73 -8.57 15.78
N PRO A 165 -1.90 -9.02 14.83
CA PRO A 165 -2.40 -9.52 13.56
C PRO A 165 -3.21 -10.80 13.76
N GLN A 166 -4.15 -11.08 12.85
CA GLN A 166 -4.89 -12.34 12.85
C GLN A 166 -3.98 -13.51 12.44
N LEU A 167 -3.03 -13.28 11.53
CA LEU A 167 -2.01 -14.27 11.16
C LEU A 167 -0.62 -13.64 11.03
N ARG A 168 0.39 -14.44 11.40
CA ARG A 168 1.80 -14.23 11.13
C ARG A 168 2.28 -15.31 10.15
N LEU A 169 2.57 -14.92 8.92
CA LEU A 169 3.01 -15.83 7.87
C LEU A 169 4.53 -15.95 7.93
N ARG A 170 5.03 -17.16 8.17
CA ARG A 170 6.45 -17.48 8.31
C ARG A 170 6.97 -18.17 7.06
N GLY A 171 8.24 -17.97 6.75
CA GLY A 171 8.91 -18.61 5.62
C GLY A 171 10.15 -17.85 5.19
N HIS A 172 10.05 -16.52 5.15
CA HIS A 172 11.19 -15.65 4.92
C HIS A 172 12.12 -15.56 6.13
N THR A 173 13.34 -15.10 5.88
CA THR A 173 14.39 -14.84 6.89
C THR A 173 14.80 -13.37 6.96
N LYS A 174 14.33 -12.53 6.04
CA LYS A 174 14.56 -11.08 5.99
C LYS A 174 13.27 -10.35 5.58
N GLU A 175 13.30 -9.03 5.66
CA GLU A 175 12.21 -8.18 5.19
C GLU A 175 12.01 -8.25 3.66
N GLY A 176 11.10 -7.43 3.14
CA GLY A 176 10.95 -7.21 1.71
C GLY A 176 9.76 -6.32 1.38
N TYR A 177 9.54 -6.08 0.10
CA TYR A 177 8.51 -5.15 -0.37
C TYR A 177 7.41 -5.84 -1.19
N GLY A 178 7.77 -6.76 -2.10
CA GLY A 178 6.80 -7.44 -2.96
C GLY A 178 5.73 -8.21 -2.19
N LEU A 179 4.47 -7.99 -2.56
CA LEU A 179 3.29 -8.56 -1.92
C LEU A 179 2.11 -8.60 -2.90
N SER A 180 1.55 -9.78 -3.15
CA SER A 180 0.47 -9.94 -4.14
C SER A 180 -0.53 -11.02 -3.73
N TRP A 181 -1.79 -10.63 -3.59
CA TRP A 181 -2.91 -11.55 -3.46
C TRP A 181 -3.31 -12.11 -4.82
N ASN A 182 -3.63 -13.40 -4.87
CA ASN A 182 -4.15 -14.03 -6.06
C ASN A 182 -5.60 -13.59 -6.29
N PRO A 183 -5.94 -12.96 -7.43
CA PRO A 183 -7.31 -12.52 -7.69
C PRO A 183 -8.26 -13.69 -8.06
N ASN A 184 -7.70 -14.83 -8.47
CA ASN A 184 -8.48 -15.99 -8.95
C ASN A 184 -8.61 -17.08 -7.89
N LYS A 185 -7.73 -17.12 -6.89
CA LYS A 185 -7.75 -18.12 -5.82
C LYS A 185 -7.72 -17.45 -4.45
N GLN A 186 -8.86 -17.48 -3.76
CA GLN A 186 -9.02 -16.82 -2.47
C GLN A 186 -8.00 -17.33 -1.44
N GLY A 187 -7.41 -16.41 -0.68
CA GLY A 187 -6.47 -16.72 0.38
C GLY A 187 -5.04 -16.99 -0.08
N TYR A 188 -4.77 -17.07 -1.38
CA TYR A 188 -3.42 -17.26 -1.89
C TYR A 188 -2.69 -15.91 -1.93
N ILE A 189 -1.54 -15.86 -1.27
CA ILE A 189 -0.71 -14.65 -1.24
C ILE A 189 0.76 -15.01 -1.48
N LEU A 190 1.41 -14.18 -2.29
CA LEU A 190 2.85 -14.22 -2.51
C LEU A 190 3.52 -13.05 -1.79
N SER A 191 4.74 -13.27 -1.30
CA SER A 191 5.65 -12.18 -0.97
C SER A 191 7.07 -12.43 -1.43
N ALA A 192 7.77 -11.35 -1.75
CA ALA A 192 9.17 -11.30 -2.09
C ALA A 192 10.01 -10.76 -0.92
N SER A 193 11.31 -11.07 -0.91
CA SER A 193 12.21 -10.74 0.19
C SER A 193 13.67 -10.61 -0.23
N ASP A 194 14.41 -9.87 0.59
CA ASP A 194 15.87 -9.73 0.59
C ASP A 194 16.62 -11.03 0.88
N ASP A 195 15.91 -12.08 1.30
CA ASP A 195 16.44 -13.44 1.44
C ASP A 195 16.53 -14.20 0.11
N MET A 196 16.25 -13.52 -1.01
CA MET A 196 16.34 -14.03 -2.38
C MET A 196 15.24 -15.05 -2.74
N THR A 197 14.19 -15.15 -1.93
CA THR A 197 13.09 -16.09 -2.15
C THR A 197 11.76 -15.40 -2.40
N VAL A 198 10.83 -16.15 -3.01
CA VAL A 198 9.40 -15.82 -3.02
C VAL A 198 8.69 -16.88 -2.19
N CYS A 199 7.86 -16.48 -1.24
CA CYS A 199 7.05 -17.40 -0.44
C CYS A 199 5.57 -17.32 -0.86
N LEU A 200 4.89 -18.48 -0.82
CA LEU A 200 3.46 -18.63 -1.05
C LEU A 200 2.78 -19.17 0.21
N TRP A 201 1.68 -18.56 0.60
CA TRP A 201 0.79 -19.05 1.64
C TRP A 201 -0.64 -19.20 1.13
N ASP A 202 -1.36 -20.10 1.79
CA ASP A 202 -2.81 -20.26 1.67
C ASP A 202 -3.42 -19.92 3.02
N VAL A 203 -3.89 -18.68 3.20
CA VAL A 203 -4.38 -18.21 4.52
C VAL A 203 -5.72 -18.81 4.92
N GLN A 204 -6.33 -19.65 4.07
CA GLN A 204 -7.52 -20.43 4.38
C GLN A 204 -7.20 -21.88 4.76
N ALA A 205 -5.92 -22.28 4.77
CA ALA A 205 -5.53 -23.62 5.17
C ALA A 205 -5.87 -23.92 6.64
N ASN A 206 -6.22 -25.17 6.92
CA ASN A 206 -6.58 -25.63 8.27
C ASN A 206 -5.38 -25.73 9.24
N GLU A 207 -4.16 -25.51 8.76
CA GLU A 207 -2.90 -25.72 9.51
C GLU A 207 -2.46 -24.50 10.33
N ILE A 208 -3.38 -23.55 10.57
CA ILE A 208 -3.09 -22.37 11.38
C ILE A 208 -2.90 -22.78 12.85
N SER A 209 -1.68 -22.62 13.36
CA SER A 209 -1.33 -22.96 14.74
C SER A 209 -1.03 -21.69 15.53
N SER A 210 -1.87 -21.39 16.52
CA SER A 210 -1.71 -20.23 17.42
C SER A 210 -1.49 -18.88 16.70
N GLY A 211 -2.13 -18.67 15.54
CA GLY A 211 -1.98 -17.45 14.73
C GLY A 211 -0.75 -17.42 13.82
N TYR A 212 -0.01 -18.52 13.70
CA TYR A 212 1.11 -18.67 12.77
C TYR A 212 0.76 -19.61 11.62
N LEU A 213 1.26 -19.29 10.43
CA LEU A 213 1.14 -20.12 9.23
C LEU A 213 2.48 -20.19 8.50
N ASP A 214 3.01 -21.39 8.28
CA ASP A 214 4.25 -21.59 7.54
C ASP A 214 3.99 -21.57 6.02
N ALA A 215 5.02 -21.19 5.26
CA ALA A 215 4.94 -21.11 3.80
C ALA A 215 4.58 -22.46 3.21
N LYS A 216 3.54 -22.46 2.37
CA LYS A 216 3.14 -23.62 1.56
C LYS A 216 4.23 -23.99 0.56
N THR A 217 4.87 -22.98 -0.03
CA THR A 217 5.94 -23.16 -1.01
C THR A 217 6.92 -22.00 -0.91
N ILE A 218 8.22 -22.31 -1.00
CA ILE A 218 9.29 -21.32 -1.06
C ILE A 218 9.99 -21.49 -2.41
N PHE A 219 9.80 -20.54 -3.30
CA PHE A 219 10.41 -20.52 -4.62
C PHE A 219 11.82 -19.96 -4.53
N LYS A 220 12.78 -20.78 -4.98
CA LYS A 220 14.20 -20.43 -5.02
C LYS A 220 14.66 -20.45 -6.47
N GLY A 221 15.00 -19.28 -7.00
CA GLY A 221 15.49 -19.13 -8.38
C GLY A 221 16.27 -17.83 -8.57
N HIS A 222 15.82 -16.75 -7.94
CA HIS A 222 16.60 -15.51 -7.86
C HIS A 222 17.90 -15.73 -7.07
N THR A 223 18.95 -15.01 -7.47
CA THR A 223 20.29 -15.08 -6.86
C THR A 223 20.67 -13.81 -6.09
N GLN A 224 19.78 -12.83 -6.05
CA GLN A 224 19.87 -11.60 -5.26
C GLN A 224 18.48 -11.24 -4.71
N VAL A 225 18.34 -10.09 -4.07
CA VAL A 225 17.08 -9.59 -3.49
C VAL A 225 15.93 -9.69 -4.50
N VAL A 226 14.78 -10.21 -4.05
CA VAL A 226 13.56 -10.20 -4.86
C VAL A 226 12.75 -8.97 -4.49
N GLU A 227 12.59 -8.07 -5.45
CA GLU A 227 12.01 -6.74 -5.25
C GLU A 227 10.48 -6.76 -5.31
N ASP A 228 9.93 -7.42 -6.33
CA ASP A 228 8.49 -7.51 -6.50
C ASP A 228 8.02 -8.84 -7.05
N VAL A 229 6.73 -9.10 -6.83
CA VAL A 229 6.01 -10.29 -7.22
C VAL A 229 4.57 -9.93 -7.54
N ALA A 230 4.04 -10.48 -8.65
CA ALA A 230 2.67 -10.25 -9.07
C ALA A 230 2.04 -11.51 -9.64
N TRP A 231 0.85 -11.87 -9.14
CA TRP A 231 0.02 -12.89 -9.77
C TRP A 231 -0.44 -12.45 -11.15
N HIS A 232 -0.57 -13.43 -12.06
CA HIS A 232 -1.28 -13.23 -13.30
C HIS A 232 -2.78 -13.01 -13.03
N VAL A 233 -3.36 -11.99 -13.64
CA VAL A 233 -4.74 -11.57 -13.35
C VAL A 233 -5.80 -12.55 -13.85
N LEU A 234 -5.48 -13.41 -14.82
CA LEU A 234 -6.42 -14.41 -15.37
C LEU A 234 -6.06 -15.88 -15.06
N HIS A 235 -4.82 -16.15 -14.66
CA HIS A 235 -4.33 -17.53 -14.55
C HIS A 235 -3.87 -17.78 -13.11
N GLU A 236 -4.67 -18.52 -12.35
CA GLU A 236 -4.48 -18.71 -10.91
C GLU A 236 -3.15 -19.35 -10.52
N ALA A 237 -2.48 -20.03 -11.45
CA ALA A 237 -1.24 -20.75 -11.19
C ALA A 237 0.02 -19.97 -11.58
N VAL A 238 -0.12 -18.86 -12.30
CA VAL A 238 1.01 -18.15 -12.91
C VAL A 238 1.28 -16.85 -12.17
N PHE A 239 2.55 -16.57 -11.90
CA PHE A 239 2.99 -15.29 -11.35
C PHE A 239 4.35 -14.88 -11.93
N GLY A 240 4.66 -13.59 -11.84
CA GLY A 240 5.97 -13.05 -12.17
C GLY A 240 6.70 -12.57 -10.91
N SER A 241 8.03 -12.62 -10.92
CA SER A 241 8.88 -11.94 -9.94
C SER A 241 10.07 -11.27 -10.60
N VAL A 242 10.57 -10.21 -9.97
CA VAL A 242 11.74 -9.45 -10.41
C VAL A 242 12.68 -9.22 -9.24
N GLY A 243 13.97 -9.09 -9.51
CA GLY A 243 14.97 -8.88 -8.47
C GLY A 243 16.26 -8.23 -8.95
N ASP A 244 17.15 -7.99 -8.00
CA ASP A 244 18.46 -7.34 -8.19
C ASP A 244 19.43 -8.18 -9.02
N ASP A 245 19.09 -9.43 -9.31
CA ASP A 245 19.82 -10.27 -10.26
C ASP A 245 19.51 -9.94 -11.72
N HIS A 246 18.78 -8.84 -11.95
CA HIS A 246 18.40 -8.30 -13.25
C HIS A 246 17.51 -9.24 -14.06
N LYS A 247 16.77 -10.14 -13.39
CA LYS A 247 15.92 -11.12 -14.04
C LYS A 247 14.45 -10.83 -13.82
N LEU A 248 13.67 -11.13 -14.86
CA LEU A 248 12.24 -11.38 -14.74
C LEU A 248 12.03 -12.90 -14.80
N MET A 249 11.40 -13.46 -13.79
CA MET A 249 11.05 -14.88 -13.75
C MET A 249 9.53 -15.06 -13.82
N ILE A 250 9.08 -15.92 -14.72
CA ILE A 250 7.70 -16.38 -14.79
C ILE A 250 7.62 -17.76 -14.15
N TRP A 251 6.71 -17.91 -13.22
CA TRP A 251 6.54 -19.11 -12.41
C TRP A 251 5.19 -19.74 -12.64
N ASP A 252 5.14 -21.04 -12.48
CA ASP A 252 3.91 -21.81 -12.40
C ASP A 252 3.92 -22.60 -11.10
N ILE A 253 2.95 -22.38 -10.21
CA ILE A 253 2.91 -23.00 -8.88
C ILE A 253 2.67 -24.51 -8.93
N ARG A 254 2.36 -25.07 -10.12
CA ARG A 254 2.25 -26.51 -10.36
C ARG A 254 3.63 -27.15 -10.59
N GLY A 255 4.66 -26.33 -10.81
CA GLY A 255 6.05 -26.74 -10.91
C GLY A 255 6.89 -26.20 -9.76
N ASN A 256 8.17 -26.62 -9.71
CA ASN A 256 9.11 -26.26 -8.65
C ASN A 256 10.27 -25.37 -9.15
N GLN A 257 10.22 -24.90 -10.39
CA GLN A 257 11.26 -24.09 -11.04
C GLN A 257 10.60 -22.98 -11.87
N PRO A 258 11.32 -21.88 -12.19
CA PRO A 258 10.82 -20.89 -13.14
C PRO A 258 10.44 -21.56 -14.47
N ALA A 259 9.25 -21.24 -14.98
CA ALA A 259 8.81 -21.67 -16.30
C ALA A 259 9.53 -20.89 -17.41
N HIS A 260 9.90 -19.64 -17.13
CA HIS A 260 10.68 -18.80 -18.02
C HIS A 260 11.52 -17.80 -17.23
N THR A 261 12.70 -17.46 -17.75
CA THR A 261 13.59 -16.44 -17.19
C THR A 261 14.08 -15.58 -18.34
N VAL A 262 13.91 -14.26 -18.20
CA VAL A 262 14.44 -13.24 -19.11
C VAL A 262 15.66 -12.61 -18.46
#